data_AF-A0A7W1QKZ9-F1
#
_entry.id   AF-A0A7W1QKZ9-F1
#
_cell.length_a   1.000
_cell.length_b   1.000
_cell.length_c   1.000
_cell.angle_alpha   90.00
_cell.angle_beta   90.00
_cell.angle_gamma   90.00
#
_symmetry.space_group_name_H-M   'P 1'
#
loop_
_entity.id
_entity.type
_entity.pdbx_description
1 polymer ?
#
loop_
_entity_poly.entity_id
_entity_poly.type
_entity_poly.pdbx_seq_one_letter_code
_entity_poly.pdbx_strand_id
1 'polypeptide(L)'
;MSREAAFLFNNLLLVGIAFSVLWGTLFPILSELVRGTKITVGVPFFNRVNVPLGLLLLGLTGVGPLIAWRKASTANLQRQFIAPVISGLITLGALLAVGVRDFYATVALSLAGFVAGTIVQEFYRGVRARRRMHGESFPLAFGRLIGRNRRRYGGYIVHVAVLIYFVAFAGMAFKREQEATLKPGDSAEMTSPFGHRYRFTHMGISQYEALNRIVSAATVEVAKDGKSLGLMTSEKRQHVDSFKRPTFEPSTEVGIRSNLQEDVYIVYAGSVEGTEEAVYRFNINPLVWWVWFGGFVLALGGILTMWPGGGPTSSVPRRVQAGYEVTLVGSGKDGA
;
A
#
# COMPACT_ATOMS: atom_id res chain seq x y z
N MET A 1 11.68 -25.67 6.51
CA MET A 1 10.44 -25.01 6.93
C MET A 1 9.27 -25.88 6.50
N SER A 2 8.46 -26.36 7.44
CA SER A 2 7.19 -27.01 7.10
C SER A 2 6.18 -25.96 6.60
N ARG A 3 5.14 -26.36 5.87
CA ARG A 3 4.09 -25.43 5.36
C ARG A 3 3.44 -24.67 6.51
N GLU A 4 3.25 -25.39 7.60
CA GLU A 4 2.61 -24.96 8.82
C GLU A 4 3.44 -23.87 9.51
N ALA A 5 4.77 -24.04 9.59
CA ALA A 5 5.64 -23.06 10.23
C ALA A 5 5.65 -21.70 9.51
N ALA A 6 5.65 -21.71 8.17
CA ALA A 6 5.63 -20.46 7.40
C ALA A 6 4.26 -19.78 7.45
N PHE A 7 3.16 -20.55 7.46
CA PHE A 7 1.82 -20.01 7.65
C PHE A 7 1.66 -19.40 9.05
N LEU A 8 2.12 -20.10 10.10
CA LEU A 8 2.15 -19.59 11.47
C LEU A 8 2.97 -18.31 11.58
N PHE A 9 4.16 -18.28 10.97
CA PHE A 9 5.01 -17.09 10.99
C PHE A 9 4.38 -15.88 10.29
N ASN A 10 3.75 -16.09 9.12
CA ASN A 10 3.00 -15.03 8.44
C ASN A 10 1.87 -14.46 9.31
N ASN A 11 1.06 -15.34 9.93
CA ASN A 11 -0.03 -14.92 10.79
C ASN A 11 0.47 -14.22 12.07
N LEU A 12 1.59 -14.68 12.64
CA LEU A 12 2.22 -14.04 13.78
C LEU A 12 2.60 -12.59 13.46
N LEU A 13 3.18 -12.33 12.27
CA LEU A 13 3.49 -10.97 11.84
C LEU A 13 2.23 -10.12 11.66
N LEU A 14 1.19 -10.65 11.02
CA LEU A 14 -0.09 -9.94 10.84
C LEU A 14 -0.74 -9.60 12.18
N VAL A 15 -0.79 -10.54 13.11
CA VAL A 15 -1.30 -10.34 14.48
C VAL A 15 -0.43 -9.34 15.23
N GLY A 16 0.90 -9.39 15.07
CA GLY A 16 1.82 -8.43 15.67
C GLY A 16 1.58 -7.00 15.19
N ILE A 17 1.39 -6.79 13.89
CA ILE A 17 1.02 -5.48 13.33
C ILE A 17 -0.34 -5.03 13.85
N ALA A 18 -1.35 -5.92 13.82
CA ALA A 18 -2.68 -5.60 14.32
C ALA A 18 -2.65 -5.20 15.80
N PHE A 19 -1.91 -5.93 16.63
CA PHE A 19 -1.71 -5.62 18.04
C PHE A 19 -0.99 -4.29 18.23
N SER A 20 0.07 -4.01 17.47
CA SER A 20 0.79 -2.74 17.55
C SER A 20 -0.11 -1.54 17.21
N VAL A 21 -0.95 -1.67 16.18
CA VAL A 21 -1.89 -0.62 15.79
C VAL A 21 -2.96 -0.44 16.86
N LEU A 22 -3.59 -1.53 17.29
CA LEU A 22 -4.61 -1.52 18.34
C LEU A 22 -4.07 -0.88 19.63
N TRP A 23 -2.90 -1.32 20.10
CA TRP A 23 -2.27 -0.78 21.30
C TRP A 23 -1.94 0.70 21.14
N GLY A 24 -1.29 1.09 20.03
CA GLY A 24 -0.95 2.49 19.77
C GLY A 24 -2.17 3.41 19.75
N THR A 25 -3.32 2.94 19.25
CA THR A 25 -4.57 3.71 19.23
C THR A 25 -5.30 3.76 20.58
N LEU A 26 -5.27 2.68 21.37
CA LEU A 26 -5.95 2.63 22.66
C LEU A 26 -5.13 3.23 23.80
N PHE A 27 -3.81 3.29 23.66
CA PHE A 27 -2.90 3.73 24.72
C PHE A 27 -3.21 5.13 25.26
N PRO A 28 -3.50 6.17 24.43
CA PRO A 28 -3.84 7.49 24.96
C PRO A 28 -5.06 7.46 25.89
N ILE A 29 -6.11 6.72 25.52
CA ILE A 29 -7.35 6.57 26.32
C ILE A 29 -7.05 5.82 27.62
N LEU A 30 -6.32 4.72 27.55
CA LEU A 30 -5.95 3.94 28.74
C LEU A 30 -5.04 4.74 29.68
N SER A 31 -4.10 5.51 29.13
CA SER A 31 -3.21 6.35 29.92
C SER A 31 -3.95 7.48 30.64
N GLU A 32 -4.96 8.08 30.00
CA GLU A 32 -5.83 9.06 30.63
C GLU A 32 -6.64 8.44 31.77
N LEU A 33 -7.23 7.26 31.54
CA LEU A 33 -8.03 6.57 32.54
C LEU A 33 -7.22 6.19 33.79
N VAL A 34 -5.98 5.72 33.62
CA VAL A 34 -5.15 5.21 34.71
C VAL A 34 -4.27 6.29 35.36
N ARG A 35 -3.74 7.24 34.58
CA ARG A 35 -2.77 8.25 35.04
C ARG A 35 -3.31 9.67 35.04
N GLY A 36 -4.55 9.90 34.60
CA GLY A 36 -5.13 11.23 34.45
C GLY A 36 -4.48 12.08 33.37
N THR A 37 -3.58 11.52 32.54
CA THR A 37 -2.84 12.25 31.50
C THR A 37 -2.81 11.46 30.20
N LYS A 38 -3.10 12.14 29.08
CA LYS A 38 -3.04 11.54 27.74
C LYS A 38 -1.60 11.45 27.24
N ILE A 39 -1.05 10.24 27.18
CA ILE A 39 0.23 9.99 26.52
C ILE A 39 -0.05 9.71 25.04
N THR A 40 0.36 10.65 24.17
CA THR A 40 0.14 10.52 22.72
C THR A 40 1.17 9.60 22.09
N VAL A 41 0.70 8.58 21.36
CA VAL A 41 1.55 7.69 20.57
C VAL A 41 1.59 8.20 19.14
N GLY A 42 2.71 8.82 18.76
CA GLY A 42 2.89 9.43 17.44
C GLY A 42 3.48 8.49 16.39
N VAL A 43 3.63 9.03 15.17
CA VAL A 43 4.25 8.39 13.99
C VAL A 43 5.57 7.64 14.31
N PRO A 44 6.49 8.16 15.15
CA PRO A 44 7.75 7.46 15.43
C PRO A 44 7.57 6.06 16.05
N PHE A 45 6.56 5.86 16.90
CA PHE A 45 6.27 4.54 17.49
C PHE A 45 5.84 3.56 16.41
N PHE A 46 4.86 3.94 15.59
CA PHE A 46 4.34 3.10 14.52
C PHE A 46 5.43 2.76 13.51
N ASN A 47 6.26 3.74 13.12
CA ASN A 47 7.35 3.48 12.18
C ASN A 47 8.38 2.49 12.77
N ARG A 48 8.70 2.62 14.06
CA ARG A 48 9.67 1.73 14.71
C ARG A 48 9.20 0.27 14.80
N VAL A 49 7.89 0.04 14.96
CA VAL A 49 7.34 -1.31 15.12
C VAL A 49 6.83 -1.89 13.79
N ASN A 50 5.98 -1.15 13.08
CA ASN A 50 5.27 -1.66 11.90
C ASN A 50 6.13 -1.71 10.64
N VAL A 51 7.10 -0.80 10.46
CA VAL A 51 7.95 -0.83 9.24
C VAL A 51 8.78 -2.12 9.19
N PRO A 52 9.52 -2.52 10.24
CA PRO A 52 10.24 -3.81 10.23
C PRO A 52 9.32 -5.01 9.98
N LEU A 53 8.15 -5.08 10.64
CA LEU A 53 7.18 -6.15 10.44
C LEU A 53 6.62 -6.17 9.01
N GLY A 54 6.34 -5.01 8.44
CA GLY A 54 5.91 -4.85 7.06
C GLY A 54 6.97 -5.31 6.06
N LEU A 55 8.25 -4.99 6.29
CA LEU A 55 9.35 -5.46 5.45
C LEU A 55 9.50 -6.98 5.50
N LEU A 56 9.33 -7.60 6.68
CA LEU A 56 9.32 -9.06 6.81
C LEU A 56 8.16 -9.68 6.02
N LEU A 57 6.95 -9.11 6.10
CA LEU A 57 5.80 -9.56 5.31
C LEU A 57 6.03 -9.40 3.80
N LEU A 58 6.63 -8.29 3.37
CA LEU A 58 6.99 -8.08 1.96
C LEU A 58 7.98 -9.15 1.49
N GLY A 59 9.01 -9.45 2.29
CA GLY A 59 9.95 -10.54 2.00
C GLY A 59 9.26 -11.90 1.89
N LEU A 60 8.37 -12.23 2.83
CA LEU A 60 7.60 -13.48 2.80
C LEU A 60 6.72 -13.60 1.55
N THR A 61 6.16 -12.48 1.06
CA THR A 61 5.36 -12.43 -0.17
C THR A 61 6.16 -12.92 -1.38
N GLY A 62 7.46 -12.59 -1.45
CA GLY A 62 8.34 -13.05 -2.53
C GLY A 62 8.91 -14.45 -2.31
N VAL A 63 9.08 -14.88 -1.05
CA VAL A 63 9.61 -16.21 -0.71
C VAL A 63 8.56 -17.30 -0.92
N GLY A 64 7.31 -17.06 -0.52
CA GLY A 64 6.23 -18.05 -0.49
C GLY A 64 5.98 -18.76 -1.82
N PRO A 65 5.90 -18.05 -2.97
CA PRO A 65 5.70 -18.68 -4.27
C PRO A 65 6.89 -19.52 -4.76
N LEU A 66 8.11 -19.20 -4.32
CA LEU A 66 9.34 -19.86 -4.77
C LEU A 66 9.59 -21.17 -4.01
N ILE A 67 9.18 -21.26 -2.75
CA ILE A 67 9.31 -22.49 -1.98
C ILE A 67 8.28 -23.49 -2.50
N ALA A 68 8.73 -24.45 -3.31
CA ALA A 68 7.93 -25.61 -3.65
C ALA A 68 7.70 -26.40 -2.35
N TRP A 69 6.50 -26.29 -1.80
CA TRP A 69 6.12 -26.83 -0.51
C TRP A 69 6.09 -28.38 -0.44
N ARG A 70 6.78 -29.09 -1.33
CA ARG A 70 6.92 -30.55 -1.35
C ARG A 70 8.34 -30.89 -1.82
N LYS A 71 9.10 -31.62 -1.00
CA LYS A 71 10.47 -32.14 -1.23
C LYS A 71 11.25 -31.45 -2.37
N ALA A 72 11.61 -30.18 -2.18
CA ALA A 72 12.48 -29.49 -3.12
C ALA A 72 13.95 -29.86 -2.80
N SER A 73 14.69 -30.32 -3.81
CA SER A 73 16.14 -30.40 -3.73
C SER A 73 16.74 -28.99 -3.54
N THR A 74 17.79 -28.87 -2.72
CA THR A 74 18.51 -27.61 -2.47
C THR A 74 18.93 -26.91 -3.77
N ALA A 75 19.33 -27.68 -4.78
CA ALA A 75 19.71 -27.17 -6.10
C ALA A 75 18.52 -26.53 -6.86
N ASN A 76 17.32 -27.12 -6.76
CA ASN A 76 16.12 -26.55 -7.36
C ASN A 76 15.69 -25.27 -6.64
N LEU A 77 15.84 -25.23 -5.32
CA LEU A 77 15.56 -24.04 -4.53
C LEU A 77 16.52 -22.89 -4.91
N GLN A 78 17.82 -23.14 -5.00
CA GLN A 78 18.78 -22.12 -5.43
C GLN A 78 18.44 -21.56 -6.81
N ARG A 79 18.19 -22.42 -7.80
CA ARG A 79 17.80 -22.00 -9.16
C ARG A 79 16.53 -21.15 -9.20
N GLN A 80 15.62 -21.38 -8.26
CA GLN A 80 14.36 -20.65 -8.15
C GLN A 80 14.56 -19.21 -7.64
N PHE A 81 15.57 -19.00 -6.78
CA PHE A 81 15.84 -17.72 -6.12
C PHE A 81 16.82 -16.82 -6.87
N ILE A 82 17.65 -17.37 -7.76
CA ILE A 82 18.68 -16.57 -8.48
C ILE A 82 18.06 -15.36 -9.19
N ALA A 83 17.05 -15.55 -10.05
CA ALA A 83 16.51 -14.44 -10.82
C ALA A 83 15.80 -13.39 -9.95
N PRO A 84 14.95 -13.75 -8.97
CA PRO A 84 14.38 -12.77 -8.04
C PRO A 84 15.42 -12.03 -7.20
N VAL A 85 16.44 -12.73 -6.67
CA VAL A 85 17.51 -12.10 -5.87
C VAL A 85 18.31 -11.12 -6.72
N ILE A 86 18.68 -11.49 -7.95
CA ILE A 86 19.34 -10.58 -8.89
C ILE A 86 18.47 -9.35 -9.16
N SER A 87 17.18 -9.52 -9.37
CA SER A 87 16.23 -8.39 -9.55
C SER A 87 16.26 -7.43 -8.34
N GLY A 88 16.24 -7.96 -7.12
CA GLY A 88 16.36 -7.17 -5.90
C GLY A 88 17.71 -6.45 -5.77
N LEU A 89 18.82 -7.12 -6.09
CA LEU A 89 20.16 -6.55 -6.04
C LEU A 89 20.41 -5.49 -7.11
N ILE A 90 19.87 -5.67 -8.33
CA ILE A 90 19.90 -4.65 -9.38
C ILE A 90 19.12 -3.42 -8.92
N THR A 91 17.95 -3.63 -8.32
CA THR A 91 17.14 -2.54 -7.77
C THR A 91 17.90 -1.79 -6.67
N LEU A 92 18.54 -2.51 -5.75
CA LEU A 92 19.41 -1.93 -4.72
C LEU A 92 20.57 -1.11 -5.33
N GLY A 93 21.29 -1.68 -6.29
CA GLY A 93 22.41 -1.01 -6.97
C GLY A 93 21.96 0.27 -7.68
N ALA A 94 20.82 0.23 -8.37
CA ALA A 94 20.24 1.39 -9.03
C ALA A 94 19.88 2.50 -8.03
N LEU A 95 19.25 2.15 -6.89
CA LEU A 95 18.89 3.10 -5.84
C LEU A 95 20.12 3.78 -5.23
N LEU A 96 21.16 3.01 -4.91
CA LEU A 96 22.40 3.55 -4.36
C LEU A 96 23.13 4.44 -5.38
N ALA A 97 23.06 4.11 -6.67
CA ALA A 97 23.65 4.89 -7.76
C ALA A 97 22.96 6.26 -7.94
N VAL A 98 21.64 6.33 -7.78
CA VAL A 98 20.88 7.60 -7.81
C VAL A 98 20.91 8.36 -6.47
N GLY A 99 21.67 7.88 -5.49
CA GLY A 99 21.90 8.58 -4.22
C GLY A 99 20.82 8.38 -3.15
N VAL A 100 19.95 7.38 -3.28
CA VAL A 100 19.02 7.00 -2.21
C VAL A 100 19.79 6.36 -1.07
N ARG A 101 19.70 6.95 0.14
CA ARG A 101 20.44 6.50 1.33
C ARG A 101 19.57 6.15 2.54
N ASP A 102 18.28 6.45 2.52
CA ASP A 102 17.39 6.08 3.62
C ASP A 102 17.31 4.55 3.75
N PHE A 103 17.58 4.01 4.94
CA PHE A 103 17.69 2.58 5.17
C PHE A 103 16.37 1.85 4.87
N TYR A 104 15.27 2.34 5.44
CA TYR A 104 13.98 1.67 5.29
C TYR A 104 13.46 1.75 3.85
N ALA A 105 13.60 2.90 3.18
CA ALA A 105 13.23 3.04 1.78
C ALA A 105 14.07 2.12 0.88
N THR A 106 15.38 2.06 1.11
CA THR A 106 16.29 1.21 0.31
C THR A 106 15.97 -0.28 0.49
N VAL A 107 15.72 -0.72 1.72
CA VAL A 107 15.31 -2.11 2.00
C VAL A 107 13.93 -2.41 1.43
N ALA A 108 12.96 -1.51 1.60
CA ALA A 108 11.61 -1.67 1.04
C ALA A 108 11.63 -1.83 -0.49
N LEU A 109 12.33 -0.93 -1.18
CA LEU A 109 12.38 -0.90 -2.64
C LEU A 109 13.22 -2.06 -3.22
N SER A 110 14.30 -2.48 -2.55
CA SER A 110 15.06 -3.66 -2.98
C SER A 110 14.28 -4.96 -2.78
N LEU A 111 13.57 -5.11 -1.65
CA LEU A 111 12.62 -6.20 -1.44
C LEU A 111 11.48 -6.15 -2.46
N ALA A 112 11.01 -4.95 -2.80
CA ALA A 112 10.02 -4.78 -3.85
C ALA A 112 10.54 -5.31 -5.20
N GLY A 113 11.78 -4.98 -5.57
CA GLY A 113 12.44 -5.54 -6.77
C GLY A 113 12.56 -7.06 -6.74
N PHE A 114 12.86 -7.65 -5.57
CA PHE A 114 12.87 -9.10 -5.38
C PHE A 114 11.48 -9.73 -5.59
N VAL A 115 10.44 -9.20 -4.94
CA VAL A 115 9.06 -9.68 -5.06
C VAL A 115 8.54 -9.53 -6.49
N ALA A 116 8.83 -8.40 -7.15
CA ALA A 116 8.52 -8.18 -8.55
C ALA A 116 9.15 -9.26 -9.45
N GLY A 117 10.44 -9.55 -9.23
CA GLY A 117 11.15 -10.63 -9.93
C GLY A 117 10.50 -11.99 -9.73
N THR A 118 10.06 -12.31 -8.50
CA THR A 118 9.28 -13.53 -8.20
C THR A 118 7.97 -13.58 -8.99
N ILE A 119 7.18 -12.51 -8.95
CA ILE A 119 5.87 -12.47 -9.61
C ILE A 119 6.05 -12.61 -11.13
N VAL A 120 6.96 -11.85 -11.73
CA VAL A 120 7.29 -11.94 -13.16
C VAL A 120 7.73 -13.34 -13.54
N GLN A 121 8.59 -13.98 -12.73
CA GLN A 121 9.03 -15.36 -12.94
C GLN A 121 7.85 -16.34 -12.95
N GLU A 122 6.91 -16.21 -12.00
CA GLU A 122 5.75 -17.10 -11.91
C GLU A 122 4.79 -16.93 -13.10
N PHE A 123 4.49 -15.69 -13.49
CA PHE A 123 3.70 -15.41 -14.69
C PHE A 123 4.39 -15.95 -15.95
N TYR A 124 5.68 -15.66 -16.13
CA TYR A 124 6.44 -16.11 -17.29
C TYR A 124 6.44 -17.63 -17.43
N ARG A 125 6.68 -18.36 -16.33
CA ARG A 125 6.68 -19.83 -16.33
C ARG A 125 5.30 -20.40 -16.60
N GLY A 126 4.26 -19.82 -16.00
CA GLY A 126 2.87 -20.21 -16.25
C GLY A 126 2.49 -20.06 -17.72
N VAL A 127 2.82 -18.91 -18.32
CA VAL A 127 2.56 -18.65 -19.75
C VAL A 127 3.39 -19.60 -20.63
N ARG A 128 4.69 -19.75 -20.37
CA ARG A 128 5.58 -20.61 -21.15
C ARG A 128 5.14 -22.08 -21.14
N ALA A 129 4.73 -22.61 -19.99
CA ALA A 129 4.22 -23.96 -19.88
C ALA A 129 2.97 -24.15 -20.75
N ARG A 130 2.04 -23.19 -20.69
CA ARG A 130 0.80 -23.19 -21.47
C ARG A 130 1.06 -23.16 -22.98
N ARG A 131 2.00 -22.31 -23.42
CA ARG A 131 2.39 -22.24 -24.84
C ARG A 131 2.97 -23.56 -25.35
N ARG A 132 3.80 -24.23 -24.54
CA ARG A 132 4.37 -25.54 -24.91
C ARG A 132 3.32 -26.66 -24.98
N MET A 133 2.30 -26.60 -24.12
CA MET A 133 1.24 -27.63 -24.08
C MET A 133 0.15 -27.41 -25.13
N HIS A 134 -0.17 -26.16 -25.49
CA HIS A 134 -1.33 -25.82 -26.31
C HIS A 134 -1.01 -25.04 -27.59
N GLY A 135 0.26 -24.72 -27.87
CA GLY A 135 0.67 -24.01 -29.09
C GLY A 135 0.15 -22.57 -29.22
N GLU A 136 -0.31 -21.95 -28.12
CA GLU A 136 -0.98 -20.65 -28.13
C GLU A 136 -0.01 -19.45 -28.32
N SER A 137 -0.53 -18.33 -28.87
CA SER A 137 0.16 -17.04 -28.87
C SER A 137 0.31 -16.46 -27.45
N PHE A 138 1.29 -15.55 -27.23
CA PHE A 138 1.60 -15.02 -25.88
C PHE A 138 0.39 -14.35 -25.22
N PRO A 139 -0.32 -13.43 -25.90
CA PRO A 139 -1.41 -12.70 -25.27
C PRO A 139 -2.59 -13.62 -24.93
N LEU A 140 -2.88 -14.58 -25.82
CA LEU A 140 -3.93 -15.56 -25.60
C LEU A 140 -3.60 -16.46 -24.41
N ALA A 141 -2.36 -16.99 -24.37
CA ALA A 141 -1.88 -17.82 -23.28
C ALA A 141 -1.93 -17.09 -21.93
N PHE A 142 -1.57 -15.80 -21.88
CA PHE A 142 -1.67 -14.97 -20.68
C PHE A 142 -3.12 -14.78 -20.22
N GLY A 143 -4.02 -14.40 -21.13
CA GLY A 143 -5.43 -14.18 -20.82
C GLY A 143 -6.13 -15.43 -20.27
N ARG A 144 -5.98 -16.59 -20.94
CA ARG A 144 -6.60 -17.83 -20.42
C ARG A 144 -5.82 -18.49 -19.28
N LEU A 145 -4.58 -18.11 -19.01
CA LEU A 145 -3.88 -18.49 -17.77
C LEU A 145 -4.56 -17.85 -16.55
N ILE A 146 -4.82 -16.55 -16.62
CA ILE A 146 -5.56 -15.81 -15.59
C ILE A 146 -6.99 -16.33 -15.49
N GLY A 147 -7.67 -16.50 -16.63
CA GLY A 147 -9.05 -16.97 -16.68
C GLY A 147 -9.26 -18.38 -16.14
N ARG A 148 -8.31 -19.31 -16.30
CA ARG A 148 -8.44 -20.68 -15.79
C ARG A 148 -8.06 -20.81 -14.31
N ASN A 149 -7.03 -20.07 -13.88
CA ASN A 149 -6.48 -20.15 -12.52
C ASN A 149 -6.70 -18.82 -11.77
N ARG A 150 -7.95 -18.32 -11.82
CA ARG A 150 -8.34 -16.99 -11.31
C ARG A 150 -7.89 -16.74 -9.88
N ARG A 151 -8.09 -17.70 -8.97
CA ARG A 151 -7.67 -17.56 -7.56
C ARG A 151 -6.15 -17.37 -7.39
N ARG A 152 -5.34 -18.11 -8.17
CA ARG A 152 -3.87 -18.02 -8.06
C ARG A 152 -3.33 -16.74 -8.67
N TYR A 153 -3.73 -16.42 -9.89
CA TYR A 153 -3.22 -15.25 -10.60
C TYR A 153 -3.88 -13.94 -10.15
N GLY A 154 -5.14 -13.98 -9.69
CA GLY A 154 -5.78 -12.88 -8.97
C GLY A 154 -5.05 -12.57 -7.66
N GLY A 155 -4.63 -13.60 -6.91
CA GLY A 155 -3.77 -13.44 -5.74
C GLY A 155 -2.41 -12.80 -6.06
N TYR A 156 -1.77 -13.16 -7.19
CA TYR A 156 -0.56 -12.46 -7.61
C TYR A 156 -0.81 -10.99 -8.00
N ILE A 157 -1.97 -10.67 -8.61
CA ILE A 157 -2.35 -9.28 -8.89
C ILE A 157 -2.54 -8.48 -7.59
N VAL A 158 -3.15 -9.10 -6.56
CA VAL A 158 -3.22 -8.53 -5.21
C VAL A 158 -1.83 -8.26 -4.64
N HIS A 159 -0.88 -9.19 -4.79
CA HIS A 159 0.50 -8.97 -4.35
C HIS A 159 1.23 -7.87 -5.15
N VAL A 160 0.91 -7.67 -6.43
CA VAL A 160 1.36 -6.51 -7.20
C VAL A 160 0.80 -5.21 -6.62
N ALA A 161 -0.46 -5.19 -6.19
CA ALA A 161 -1.02 -4.02 -5.51
C ALA A 161 -0.31 -3.72 -4.18
N VAL A 162 -0.04 -4.76 -3.37
CA VAL A 162 0.75 -4.63 -2.14
C VAL A 162 2.14 -4.07 -2.44
N LEU A 163 2.78 -4.56 -3.50
CA LEU A 163 4.07 -4.04 -3.95
C LEU A 163 4.02 -2.53 -4.26
N ILE A 164 3.00 -2.10 -5.02
CA ILE A 164 2.78 -0.69 -5.36
C ILE A 164 2.62 0.14 -4.08
N TYR A 165 1.90 -0.35 -3.07
CA TYR A 165 1.78 0.36 -1.78
C TYR A 165 3.11 0.53 -1.07
N PHE A 166 3.94 -0.51 -0.98
CA PHE A 166 5.26 -0.40 -0.36
C PHE A 166 6.16 0.59 -1.10
N VAL A 167 6.11 0.62 -2.43
CA VAL A 167 6.83 1.61 -3.25
C VAL A 167 6.31 3.02 -2.97
N ALA A 168 4.99 3.21 -2.92
CA ALA A 168 4.38 4.51 -2.63
C ALA A 168 4.74 5.00 -1.21
N PHE A 169 4.67 4.12 -0.21
CA PHE A 169 5.00 4.46 1.18
C PHE A 169 6.49 4.73 1.38
N ALA A 170 7.37 4.08 0.63
CA ALA A 170 8.80 4.42 0.63
C ALA A 170 9.03 5.87 0.16
N GLY A 171 8.12 6.44 -0.62
CA GLY A 171 8.11 7.87 -1.00
C GLY A 171 8.08 8.82 0.20
N MET A 172 7.50 8.41 1.33
CA MET A 172 7.44 9.23 2.56
C MET A 172 8.82 9.55 3.14
N ALA A 173 9.82 8.69 2.92
CA ALA A 173 11.20 8.96 3.35
C ALA A 173 11.81 10.19 2.66
N PHE A 174 11.24 10.60 1.53
CA PHE A 174 11.69 11.75 0.75
C PHE A 174 10.76 12.95 0.87
N LYS A 175 9.73 12.90 1.72
CA LYS A 175 8.82 14.04 1.94
C LYS A 175 9.61 15.32 2.27
N ARG A 176 9.22 16.44 1.65
CA ARG A 176 9.73 17.78 1.99
C ARG A 176 8.62 18.58 2.65
N GLU A 177 8.98 19.29 3.71
CA GLU A 177 8.07 20.09 4.52
C GLU A 177 8.75 21.40 4.87
N GLN A 178 8.01 22.49 4.74
CA GLN A 178 8.46 23.83 5.09
C GLN A 178 7.30 24.62 5.69
N GLU A 179 7.55 25.25 6.82
CA GLU A 179 6.64 26.21 7.44
C GLU A 179 7.10 27.62 7.09
N ALA A 180 6.16 28.49 6.75
CA ALA A 180 6.45 29.88 6.42
C ALA A 180 5.27 30.77 6.83
N THR A 181 5.59 31.93 7.38
CA THR A 181 4.64 33.02 7.59
C THR A 181 4.86 34.05 6.51
N LEU A 182 3.83 34.34 5.72
CA LEU A 182 3.95 35.18 4.52
C LEU A 182 2.96 36.35 4.58
N LYS A 183 3.42 37.55 4.20
CA LYS A 183 2.55 38.69 3.89
C LYS A 183 2.00 38.57 2.47
N PRO A 184 0.88 39.24 2.14
CA PRO A 184 0.42 39.31 0.76
C PRO A 184 1.55 39.84 -0.15
N GLY A 185 1.85 39.10 -1.22
CA GLY A 185 2.96 39.35 -2.14
C GLY A 185 4.27 38.63 -1.81
N ASP A 186 4.47 38.18 -0.56
CA ASP A 186 5.66 37.41 -0.19
C ASP A 186 5.62 36.00 -0.77
N SER A 187 6.80 35.40 -0.96
CA SER A 187 6.90 34.03 -1.46
C SER A 187 7.87 33.15 -0.67
N ALA A 188 7.53 31.87 -0.58
CA ALA A 188 8.40 30.81 -0.08
C ALA A 188 8.87 29.92 -1.24
N GLU A 189 10.11 29.44 -1.18
CA GLU A 189 10.67 28.50 -2.16
C GLU A 189 11.01 27.16 -1.49
N MET A 190 10.64 26.06 -2.17
CA MET A 190 10.97 24.70 -1.75
C MET A 190 11.40 23.87 -2.94
N THR A 191 12.44 23.04 -2.75
CA THR A 191 12.89 22.10 -3.78
C THR A 191 12.33 20.71 -3.54
N SER A 192 11.71 20.14 -4.57
CA SER A 192 11.20 18.77 -4.59
C SER A 192 12.33 17.74 -4.49
N PRO A 193 12.06 16.53 -3.97
CA PRO A 193 12.99 15.39 -4.04
C PRO A 193 13.44 15.04 -5.46
N PHE A 194 12.65 15.39 -6.48
CA PHE A 194 12.96 15.17 -7.89
C PHE A 194 13.70 16.34 -8.55
N GLY A 195 14.11 17.35 -7.77
CA GLY A 195 14.92 18.48 -8.23
C GLY A 195 14.14 19.68 -8.76
N HIS A 196 12.81 19.63 -8.75
CA HIS A 196 11.97 20.75 -9.17
C HIS A 196 11.90 21.85 -8.13
N ARG A 197 11.96 23.12 -8.54
CA ARG A 197 11.82 24.26 -7.64
C ARG A 197 10.38 24.78 -7.65
N TYR A 198 9.76 24.77 -6.48
CA TYR A 198 8.45 25.36 -6.25
C TYR A 198 8.57 26.74 -5.63
N ARG A 199 7.78 27.69 -6.12
CA ARG A 199 7.56 29.00 -5.49
C ARG A 199 6.08 29.09 -5.09
N PHE A 200 5.85 29.49 -3.86
CA PHE A 200 4.52 29.70 -3.28
C PHE A 200 4.38 31.17 -2.94
N THR A 201 3.55 31.90 -3.69
CA THR A 201 3.33 33.34 -3.47
C THR A 201 2.00 33.56 -2.78
N HIS A 202 1.98 34.20 -1.61
CA HIS A 202 0.75 34.47 -0.90
C HIS A 202 -0.03 35.60 -1.60
N MET A 203 -1.28 35.34 -1.99
CA MET A 203 -2.12 36.31 -2.69
C MET A 203 -3.06 37.09 -1.75
N GLY A 204 -3.25 36.61 -0.53
CA GLY A 204 -4.15 37.19 0.46
C GLY A 204 -5.10 36.17 1.10
N ILE A 205 -5.82 36.65 2.11
CA ILE A 205 -6.79 35.89 2.89
C ILE A 205 -8.17 36.48 2.63
N SER A 206 -9.17 35.63 2.56
CA SER A 206 -10.58 36.03 2.48
C SER A 206 -11.34 35.32 3.58
N GLN A 207 -12.33 35.99 4.16
CA GLN A 207 -13.22 35.41 5.15
C GLN A 207 -14.66 35.58 4.70
N TYR A 208 -15.42 34.49 4.70
CA TYR A 208 -16.82 34.50 4.32
C TYR A 208 -17.63 33.52 5.16
N GLU A 209 -18.92 33.82 5.33
CA GLU A 209 -19.87 32.92 5.94
C GLU A 209 -20.46 32.00 4.87
N ALA A 210 -20.52 30.71 5.17
CA ALA A 210 -21.26 29.72 4.39
C ALA A 210 -22.33 29.07 5.29
N LEU A 211 -23.26 28.33 4.69
CA LEU A 211 -24.25 27.58 5.46
C LEU A 211 -23.53 26.74 6.51
N ASN A 212 -23.86 26.93 7.79
CA ASN A 212 -23.31 26.26 8.98
C ASN A 212 -21.81 26.43 9.30
N ARG A 213 -21.09 27.32 8.62
CA ARG A 213 -19.65 27.50 8.87
C ARG A 213 -19.12 28.87 8.52
N ILE A 214 -18.13 29.32 9.28
CA ILE A 214 -17.30 30.49 8.96
C ILE A 214 -16.02 29.96 8.31
N VAL A 215 -15.69 30.50 7.14
CA VAL A 215 -14.54 30.05 6.34
C VAL A 215 -13.51 31.16 6.26
N SER A 216 -12.28 30.84 6.61
CA SER A 216 -11.09 31.67 6.36
C SER A 216 -10.25 30.98 5.30
N ALA A 217 -10.24 31.52 4.09
CA ALA A 217 -9.59 30.95 2.92
C ALA A 217 -8.34 31.75 2.56
N ALA A 218 -7.20 31.06 2.47
CA ALA A 218 -5.92 31.64 2.11
C ALA A 218 -5.54 31.17 0.70
N THR A 219 -5.24 32.12 -0.19
CA THR A 219 -4.91 31.83 -1.60
C THR A 219 -3.42 31.99 -1.84
N VAL A 220 -2.86 31.03 -2.57
CA VAL A 220 -1.44 30.96 -2.91
C VAL A 220 -1.30 30.70 -4.41
N GLU A 221 -0.54 31.52 -5.11
CA GLU A 221 -0.08 31.18 -6.45
C GLU A 221 1.08 30.20 -6.36
N VAL A 222 0.99 29.09 -7.10
CA VAL A 222 2.05 28.08 -7.14
C VAL A 222 2.73 28.13 -8.49
N ALA A 223 4.06 28.24 -8.50
CA ALA A 223 4.87 28.09 -9.71
C ALA A 223 5.86 26.94 -9.55
N LYS A 224 6.11 26.20 -10.64
CA LYS A 224 7.08 25.11 -10.73
C LYS A 224 8.08 25.41 -11.83
N ASP A 225 9.37 25.43 -11.49
CA ASP A 225 10.48 25.70 -12.41
C ASP A 225 10.26 26.99 -13.23
N GLY A 226 9.74 28.04 -12.58
CA GLY A 226 9.44 29.34 -13.19
C GLY A 226 8.12 29.42 -13.97
N LYS A 227 7.38 28.32 -14.12
CA LYS A 227 6.06 28.31 -14.79
C LYS A 227 4.95 28.33 -13.75
N SER A 228 3.99 29.25 -13.88
CA SER A 228 2.80 29.28 -13.02
C SER A 228 1.96 28.03 -13.25
N LEU A 229 1.63 27.35 -12.15
CA LEU A 229 0.71 26.21 -12.10
C LEU A 229 -0.72 26.65 -11.77
N GLY A 230 -0.93 27.93 -11.45
CA GLY A 230 -2.20 28.54 -11.08
C GLY A 230 -2.36 28.78 -9.59
N LEU A 231 -3.55 29.22 -9.20
CA LEU A 231 -3.92 29.50 -7.83
C LEU A 231 -4.37 28.22 -7.11
N MET A 232 -3.97 28.11 -5.86
CA MET A 232 -4.41 27.07 -4.92
C MET A 232 -4.92 27.75 -3.66
N THR A 233 -6.03 27.23 -3.12
CA THR A 233 -6.66 27.77 -1.92
C THR A 233 -6.66 26.70 -0.83
N SER A 234 -6.37 27.11 0.40
CA SER A 234 -6.54 26.30 1.60
C SER A 234 -7.45 27.04 2.57
N GLU A 235 -8.39 26.33 3.19
CA GLU A 235 -9.43 26.93 4.00
C GLU A 235 -9.39 26.40 5.43
N LYS A 236 -9.63 27.29 6.40
CA LYS A 236 -9.95 26.92 7.77
C LYS A 236 -11.45 27.13 7.99
N ARG A 237 -12.15 26.07 8.38
CA ARG A 237 -13.61 26.02 8.49
C ARG A 237 -14.03 25.82 9.94
N GLN A 238 -14.63 26.85 10.52
CA GLN A 238 -15.26 26.78 11.84
C GLN A 238 -16.74 26.45 11.66
N HIS A 239 -17.16 25.26 12.06
CA HIS A 239 -18.58 24.89 12.05
C HIS A 239 -19.30 25.55 13.22
N VAL A 240 -20.51 26.03 12.96
CA VAL A 240 -21.32 26.77 13.93
C VAL A 240 -22.76 26.28 13.99
N ASP A 241 -23.42 26.45 15.14
CA ASP A 241 -24.85 26.19 15.31
C ASP A 241 -25.71 27.36 14.78
N SER A 242 -27.04 27.23 14.91
CA SER A 242 -28.00 28.27 14.50
C SER A 242 -27.81 29.62 15.21
N PHE A 243 -27.11 29.64 16.35
CA PHE A 243 -26.78 30.83 17.12
C PHE A 243 -25.33 31.32 16.85
N LYS A 244 -24.69 30.82 15.79
CA LYS A 244 -23.29 31.12 15.42
C LYS A 244 -22.25 30.70 16.46
N ARG A 245 -22.56 29.75 17.34
CA ARG A 245 -21.60 29.24 18.34
C ARG A 245 -20.77 28.09 17.76
N PRO A 246 -19.45 28.05 17.99
CA PRO A 246 -18.60 26.93 17.57
C PRO A 246 -19.11 25.58 18.08
N THR A 247 -19.27 24.62 17.19
CA THR A 247 -19.69 23.24 17.54
C THR A 247 -18.54 22.26 17.65
N PHE A 248 -17.45 22.49 16.91
CA PHE A 248 -16.26 21.63 16.86
C PHE A 248 -15.01 22.48 16.72
N GLU A 249 -13.84 21.87 16.90
CA GLU A 249 -12.57 22.51 16.51
C GLU A 249 -12.55 22.83 15.01
N PRO A 250 -11.89 23.94 14.59
CA PRO A 250 -11.80 24.28 13.19
C PRO A 250 -11.14 23.18 12.37
N SER A 251 -11.77 22.77 11.26
CA SER A 251 -11.17 21.85 10.30
C SER A 251 -10.40 22.60 9.23
N THR A 252 -9.39 21.97 8.62
CA THR A 252 -8.61 22.56 7.52
C THR A 252 -8.88 21.80 6.23
N GLU A 253 -9.38 22.50 5.21
CA GLU A 253 -9.39 22.04 3.83
C GLU A 253 -8.04 22.38 3.21
N VAL A 254 -7.31 21.34 2.81
CA VAL A 254 -5.94 21.49 2.30
C VAL A 254 -5.99 21.80 0.82
N GLY A 255 -5.20 22.79 0.37
CA GLY A 255 -4.98 23.01 -1.05
C GLY A 255 -4.11 21.89 -1.61
N ILE A 256 -4.68 21.02 -2.44
CA ILE A 256 -3.97 19.84 -2.98
C ILE A 256 -3.83 19.98 -4.49
N ARG A 257 -2.60 19.75 -4.97
CA ARG A 257 -2.32 19.56 -6.38
C ARG A 257 -1.54 18.27 -6.58
N SER A 258 -2.18 17.29 -7.21
CA SER A 258 -1.62 15.96 -7.42
C SER A 258 -1.06 15.80 -8.84
N ASN A 259 0.03 15.05 -8.95
CA ASN A 259 0.53 14.51 -10.22
C ASN A 259 1.05 13.07 -10.00
N LEU A 260 1.56 12.42 -11.05
CA LEU A 260 2.01 11.02 -10.96
C LEU A 260 3.28 10.83 -10.11
N GLN A 261 4.10 11.87 -9.94
CA GLN A 261 5.37 11.82 -9.23
C GLN A 261 5.24 12.31 -7.78
N GLU A 262 4.50 13.40 -7.56
CA GLU A 262 4.39 14.08 -6.28
C GLU A 262 3.11 14.90 -6.16
N ASP A 263 2.68 15.09 -4.92
CA ASP A 263 1.54 15.91 -4.57
C ASP A 263 1.99 17.09 -3.72
N VAL A 264 1.52 18.28 -4.07
CA VAL A 264 1.79 19.53 -3.35
C VAL A 264 0.60 19.85 -2.46
N TYR A 265 0.86 19.99 -1.18
CA TYR A 265 -0.15 20.31 -0.16
C TYR A 265 0.17 21.66 0.45
N ILE A 266 -0.83 22.53 0.47
CA ILE A 266 -0.78 23.84 1.11
C ILE A 266 -1.76 23.79 2.28
N VAL A 267 -1.23 23.81 3.49
CA VAL A 267 -2.04 23.81 4.71
C VAL A 267 -2.02 25.22 5.29
N TYR A 268 -3.18 25.87 5.33
CA TYR A 268 -3.37 27.13 6.03
C TYR A 268 -3.55 26.88 7.53
N ALA A 269 -2.54 27.22 8.32
CA ALA A 269 -2.57 27.02 9.77
C ALA A 269 -3.37 28.13 10.49
N GLY A 270 -3.46 29.31 9.90
CA GLY A 270 -4.16 30.48 10.45
C GLY A 270 -3.45 31.78 10.10
N SER A 271 -4.06 32.90 10.48
CA SER A 271 -3.48 34.23 10.34
C SER A 271 -2.88 34.71 11.65
N VAL A 272 -1.87 35.58 11.58
CA VAL A 272 -1.35 36.25 12.77
C VAL A 272 -2.32 37.37 13.18
N GLU A 273 -2.75 37.37 14.44
CA GLU A 273 -3.75 38.32 14.94
C GLU A 273 -3.37 39.78 14.64
N GLY A 274 -4.32 40.54 14.09
CA GLY A 274 -4.11 41.95 13.75
C GLY A 274 -3.31 42.20 12.47
N THR A 275 -2.99 41.18 11.68
CA THR A 275 -2.25 41.32 10.41
C THR A 275 -2.91 40.52 9.28
N GLU A 276 -2.51 40.80 8.03
CA GLU A 276 -2.84 39.96 6.87
C GLU A 276 -1.83 38.81 6.66
N GLU A 277 -0.94 38.55 7.63
CA GLU A 277 0.03 37.47 7.52
C GLU A 277 -0.64 36.11 7.70
N ALA A 278 -0.35 35.19 6.78
CA ALA A 278 -0.81 33.81 6.83
C ALA A 278 0.34 32.87 7.19
N VAL A 279 0.08 31.97 8.13
CA VAL A 279 0.98 30.87 8.50
C VAL A 279 0.62 29.65 7.65
N TYR A 280 1.60 29.17 6.89
CA TYR A 280 1.46 28.01 6.02
C TYR A 280 2.38 26.88 6.43
N ARG A 281 1.92 25.66 6.14
CA ARG A 281 2.77 24.47 6.05
C ARG A 281 2.65 23.89 4.65
N PHE A 282 3.73 24.01 3.89
CA PHE A 282 3.87 23.45 2.55
C PHE A 282 4.45 22.05 2.64
N ASN A 283 3.83 21.07 1.99
CA ASN A 283 4.36 19.71 1.90
C ASN A 283 4.45 19.27 0.44
N ILE A 284 5.57 18.67 0.07
CA ILE A 284 5.71 17.90 -1.17
C ILE A 284 5.79 16.43 -0.78
N ASN A 285 4.75 15.67 -1.14
CA ASN A 285 4.60 14.25 -0.83
C ASN A 285 4.81 13.42 -2.10
N PRO A 286 5.93 12.69 -2.23
CA PRO A 286 6.16 11.83 -3.39
C PRO A 286 5.22 10.63 -3.42
N LEU A 287 4.88 10.20 -4.64
CA LEU A 287 4.23 8.92 -4.95
C LEU A 287 2.81 8.70 -4.36
N VAL A 288 2.12 9.74 -3.88
CA VAL A 288 0.77 9.61 -3.32
C VAL A 288 -0.23 9.06 -4.35
N TRP A 289 -0.14 9.48 -5.62
CA TRP A 289 -1.00 8.96 -6.69
C TRP A 289 -0.94 7.42 -6.80
N TRP A 290 0.23 6.82 -6.55
CA TRP A 290 0.41 5.37 -6.61
C TRP A 290 -0.33 4.61 -5.51
N VAL A 291 -0.70 5.27 -4.39
CA VAL A 291 -1.58 4.69 -3.38
C VAL A 291 -2.97 4.43 -3.97
N TRP A 292 -3.50 5.40 -4.72
CA TRP A 292 -4.80 5.25 -5.39
C TRP A 292 -4.76 4.21 -6.49
N PHE A 293 -3.72 4.23 -7.32
CA PHE A 293 -3.52 3.21 -8.35
C PHE A 293 -3.37 1.80 -7.76
N GLY A 294 -2.61 1.67 -6.67
CA GLY A 294 -2.52 0.42 -5.90
C GLY A 294 -3.88 -0.06 -5.42
N GLY A 295 -4.74 0.83 -4.93
CA GLY A 295 -6.12 0.52 -4.54
C GLY A 295 -6.97 -0.02 -5.68
N PHE A 296 -6.85 0.58 -6.87
CA PHE A 296 -7.53 0.06 -8.06
C PHE A 296 -7.03 -1.35 -8.44
N VAL A 297 -5.72 -1.57 -8.46
CA VAL A 297 -5.13 -2.88 -8.76
C VAL A 297 -5.52 -3.93 -7.71
N LEU A 298 -5.57 -3.53 -6.42
CA LEU A 298 -6.01 -4.38 -5.32
C LEU A 298 -7.45 -4.85 -5.52
N ALA A 299 -8.36 -3.90 -5.81
CA ALA A 299 -9.76 -4.18 -6.07
C ALA A 299 -9.92 -5.12 -7.27
N LEU A 300 -9.21 -4.86 -8.38
CA LEU A 300 -9.23 -5.71 -9.55
C LEU A 300 -8.74 -7.14 -9.24
N GLY A 301 -7.63 -7.28 -8.52
CA GLY A 301 -7.10 -8.58 -8.10
C GLY A 301 -8.05 -9.33 -7.16
N GLY A 302 -8.71 -8.61 -6.24
CA GLY A 302 -9.74 -9.14 -5.35
C GLY A 302 -10.95 -9.67 -6.11
N ILE A 303 -11.49 -8.85 -7.02
CA ILE A 303 -12.61 -9.24 -7.91
C ILE A 303 -12.24 -10.48 -8.71
N LEU A 304 -11.06 -10.50 -9.34
CA LEU A 304 -10.60 -11.67 -10.10
C LEU A 304 -10.48 -12.93 -9.24
N THR A 305 -10.02 -12.79 -8.00
CA THR A 305 -9.86 -13.91 -7.06
C THR A 305 -11.22 -14.48 -6.64
N MET A 306 -12.20 -13.63 -6.42
CA MET A 306 -13.56 -14.00 -6.00
C MET A 306 -14.47 -14.40 -7.17
N TRP A 307 -14.11 -14.04 -8.40
CA TRP A 307 -14.94 -14.31 -9.57
C TRP A 307 -15.15 -15.81 -9.77
N PRO A 308 -16.40 -16.29 -9.95
CA PRO A 308 -16.68 -17.69 -10.19
C PRO A 308 -15.92 -18.19 -11.42
N GLY A 309 -14.91 -19.02 -11.17
CA GLY A 309 -14.16 -19.68 -12.23
C GLY A 309 -14.61 -21.11 -12.34
N GLY A 310 -15.04 -21.50 -13.55
CA GLY A 310 -15.55 -22.83 -13.88
C GLY A 310 -14.72 -23.91 -13.18
N GLY A 311 -15.38 -24.62 -12.26
CA GLY A 311 -14.80 -25.74 -11.55
C GLY A 311 -14.22 -26.77 -12.53
N PRO A 312 -13.43 -27.74 -12.04
CA PRO A 312 -12.88 -28.76 -12.90
C PRO A 312 -14.03 -29.44 -13.66
N THR A 313 -14.10 -29.21 -14.97
CA THR A 313 -14.83 -30.09 -15.88
C THR A 313 -14.04 -31.39 -15.98
N SER A 314 -14.11 -32.17 -14.91
CA SER A 314 -13.76 -33.57 -14.90
C SER A 314 -14.97 -34.30 -14.35
N SER A 315 -16.00 -34.43 -15.18
CA SER A 315 -16.88 -35.59 -15.17
C SER A 315 -16.04 -36.81 -15.58
N VAL A 316 -15.07 -37.19 -14.76
CA VAL A 316 -14.60 -38.57 -14.78
C VAL A 316 -15.64 -39.30 -13.94
N PRO A 317 -16.51 -40.13 -14.53
CA PRO A 317 -17.38 -40.97 -13.71
C PRO A 317 -16.44 -41.76 -12.80
N ARG A 318 -16.62 -41.56 -11.49
CA ARG A 318 -15.94 -42.36 -10.48
C ARG A 318 -16.28 -43.80 -10.81
N ARG A 319 -15.34 -44.54 -11.39
CA ARG A 319 -15.53 -45.96 -11.69
C ARG A 319 -15.70 -46.61 -10.33
N VAL A 320 -16.95 -46.87 -9.95
CA VAL A 320 -17.27 -47.67 -8.77
C VAL A 320 -16.64 -49.02 -9.07
N GLN A 321 -15.56 -49.32 -8.35
CA GLN A 321 -14.93 -50.61 -8.41
C GLN A 321 -15.92 -51.57 -7.72
N ALA A 322 -16.69 -52.29 -8.52
CA ALA A 322 -17.49 -53.40 -8.04
C ALA A 322 -16.53 -54.46 -7.48
N GLY A 323 -16.74 -54.87 -6.22
CA GLY A 323 -16.02 -56.00 -5.65
C GLY A 323 -15.71 -55.87 -4.16
N TYR A 324 -16.72 -56.09 -3.32
CA TYR A 324 -16.79 -57.27 -2.45
C TYR A 324 -18.14 -57.24 -1.73
N GLU A 325 -19.10 -58.05 -2.20
CA GLU A 325 -20.20 -58.49 -1.34
C GLU A 325 -19.58 -59.42 -0.29
N VAL A 326 -19.69 -59.06 0.98
CA VAL A 326 -19.45 -60.00 2.08
C VAL A 326 -20.72 -60.81 2.24
N THR A 327 -20.73 -62.02 1.68
CA THR A 327 -21.71 -63.05 2.01
C THR A 327 -21.50 -63.46 3.46
N LEU A 328 -22.42 -63.08 4.34
CA LEU A 328 -22.48 -63.63 5.70
C LEU A 328 -22.89 -65.11 5.60
N VAL A 329 -21.91 -66.00 5.63
CA VAL A 329 -22.13 -67.44 5.78
C VAL A 329 -22.28 -67.73 7.27
N GLY A 330 -23.48 -68.14 7.69
CA GLY A 330 -23.68 -68.73 9.02
C GLY A 330 -25.03 -68.51 9.69
N SER A 331 -26.15 -68.61 8.97
CA SER A 331 -27.43 -68.96 9.60
C SER A 331 -28.04 -70.15 8.84
N GLY A 332 -27.86 -71.33 9.42
CA GLY A 332 -28.64 -72.53 9.18
C GLY A 332 -28.49 -73.39 10.46
N LYS A 333 -29.45 -73.36 11.38
CA LYS A 333 -30.64 -74.23 11.42
C LYS A 333 -30.29 -75.73 11.40
N ASP A 334 -30.33 -76.38 12.56
CA ASP A 334 -31.45 -77.25 12.98
C ASP A 334 -31.03 -78.33 14.00
N GLY A 335 -31.81 -78.44 15.08
CA GLY A 335 -32.33 -79.71 15.62
C GLY A 335 -31.41 -80.66 16.42
N ALA A 336 -31.53 -80.60 17.75
CA ALA A 336 -31.89 -81.74 18.61
C ALA A 336 -32.38 -81.24 19.97
#